data_AF-A0A0Q8FJ43-F1
#
_entry.id   AF-A0A0Q8FJ43-F1
#
_cell.length_a   1.000
_cell.length_b   1.000
_cell.length_c   1.000
_cell.angle_alpha   90.00
_cell.angle_beta   90.00
_cell.angle_gamma   90.00
#
_symmetry.space_group_name_H-M   'P 1'
#
loop_
_entity.id
_entity.type
_entity.pdbx_description
1 polymer ?
#
loop_
_entity_poly.entity_id
_entity_poly.type
_entity_poly.pdbx_seq_one_letter_code
_entity_poly.pdbx_strand_id
1 'polypeptide(L)'
;MTFTVEIVGKERCRLGESPVWDGDARVVYWVDSVAPSIWRHDPTTGEQSHIPAPKTIGSIVLGRPGELVAGLTDGAYRVRFDIGEFTAIARPETLTPNERFNDGKADRQGRFVTGTMGTHLETGRIGKLYRFSADGAWEILPTDPIAISNSTCFSPDGTTLYFADSLRHMLWAFSYNPKTGALGDKRDFFETSGFGSAPDGATVDAEGFIWLALVQAQKLLRISPQGRLDRVLESPAPLSSCPAFGGEDLDILYVTSISDSGGRLKSDVDASGRLLAFHGLGVRGIAEARCFL
;
A
#
# COMPACT_ATOMS: atom_id res chain seq x y z
N MET A 1 7.25 19.68 -16.76
CA MET A 1 7.89 18.35 -16.79
C MET A 1 7.05 17.47 -17.70
N THR A 2 7.68 16.79 -18.65
CA THR A 2 7.05 15.76 -19.48
C THR A 2 7.34 14.40 -18.83
N PHE A 3 6.30 13.73 -18.37
CA PHE A 3 6.38 12.33 -17.89
C PHE A 3 5.72 11.41 -18.93
N THR A 4 6.08 10.13 -18.92
CA THR A 4 5.42 9.09 -19.72
C THR A 4 4.85 8.03 -18.81
N VAL A 5 3.82 7.33 -19.28
CA VAL A 5 3.20 6.22 -18.55
C VAL A 5 3.21 4.98 -19.41
N GLU A 6 3.83 3.91 -18.91
CA GLU A 6 3.77 2.58 -19.48
C GLU A 6 2.63 1.79 -18.81
N ILE A 7 1.83 1.08 -19.62
CA ILE A 7 0.84 0.10 -19.14
C ILE A 7 1.50 -1.27 -19.19
N VAL A 8 1.88 -1.79 -18.02
CA VAL A 8 2.71 -2.99 -17.90
C VAL A 8 1.87 -4.26 -18.09
N GLY A 9 2.46 -5.27 -18.74
CA GLY A 9 1.87 -6.60 -18.79
C GLY A 9 0.75 -6.78 -19.80
N LYS A 10 -0.13 -7.77 -19.58
CA LYS A 10 -1.38 -7.96 -20.34
C LYS A 10 -2.55 -8.38 -19.46
N GLU A 11 -2.26 -9.12 -18.39
CA GLU A 11 -3.24 -9.59 -17.42
C GLU A 11 -3.70 -8.45 -16.50
N ARG A 12 -4.92 -8.56 -15.96
CA ARG A 12 -5.57 -7.51 -15.17
C ARG A 12 -5.95 -8.06 -13.80
N CYS A 13 -5.47 -7.43 -12.74
CA CYS A 13 -6.00 -7.60 -11.40
C CYS A 13 -7.42 -7.04 -11.32
N ARG A 14 -8.23 -7.65 -10.46
CA ARG A 14 -9.54 -7.13 -10.05
C ARG A 14 -9.35 -5.92 -9.15
N LEU A 15 -8.63 -6.09 -8.05
CA LEU A 15 -8.28 -5.03 -7.09
C LEU A 15 -6.78 -5.06 -6.80
N GLY A 16 -5.99 -4.46 -7.70
CA GLY A 16 -4.54 -4.34 -7.53
C GLY A 16 -4.20 -3.40 -6.39
N GLU A 17 -3.37 -3.83 -5.45
CA GLU A 17 -3.01 -3.06 -4.24
C GLU A 17 -1.59 -3.35 -3.76
N SER A 18 -1.10 -2.53 -2.82
CA SER A 18 0.13 -2.76 -2.05
C SER A 18 1.36 -3.11 -2.91
N PRO A 19 1.73 -2.29 -3.92
CA PRO A 19 2.95 -2.50 -4.66
C PRO A 19 4.19 -2.26 -3.78
N VAL A 20 5.22 -3.07 -3.99
CA VAL A 20 6.52 -2.96 -3.33
C VAL A 20 7.64 -3.36 -4.28
N TRP A 21 8.68 -2.54 -4.36
CA TRP A 21 9.87 -2.81 -5.17
C TRP A 21 10.93 -3.54 -4.34
N ASP A 22 11.35 -4.73 -4.77
CA ASP A 22 12.52 -5.41 -4.25
C ASP A 22 13.75 -5.02 -5.10
N GLY A 23 14.64 -4.20 -4.55
CA GLY A 23 15.85 -3.75 -5.24
C GLY A 23 16.90 -4.83 -5.44
N ASP A 24 16.92 -5.87 -4.60
CA ASP A 24 17.88 -6.97 -4.71
C ASP A 24 17.45 -7.93 -5.83
N ALA A 25 16.15 -8.26 -5.88
CA ALA A 25 15.57 -9.08 -6.92
C ALA A 25 15.21 -8.30 -8.21
N ARG A 26 15.27 -6.96 -8.16
CA ARG A 26 14.92 -6.03 -9.24
C ARG A 26 13.54 -6.26 -9.82
N VAL A 27 12.55 -6.50 -8.95
CA VAL A 27 11.16 -6.77 -9.33
C VAL A 27 10.19 -5.98 -8.48
N VAL A 28 8.99 -5.76 -9.02
CA VAL A 28 7.86 -5.22 -8.28
C VAL A 28 6.88 -6.34 -7.94
N TYR A 29 6.49 -6.41 -6.68
CA TYR A 29 5.39 -7.25 -6.21
C TYR A 29 4.18 -6.38 -5.92
N TRP A 30 2.98 -6.95 -6.03
CA TRP A 30 1.72 -6.33 -5.57
C TRP A 30 0.69 -7.42 -5.32
N VAL A 31 -0.50 -7.07 -4.81
CA VAL A 31 -1.56 -8.04 -4.53
C VAL A 31 -2.80 -7.79 -5.38
N ASP A 32 -3.58 -8.84 -5.62
CA ASP A 32 -4.99 -8.69 -5.97
C ASP A 32 -5.83 -9.10 -4.76
N SER A 33 -6.53 -8.14 -4.16
CA SER A 33 -7.30 -8.40 -2.93
C SER A 33 -8.62 -9.13 -3.21
N VAL A 34 -9.20 -8.95 -4.40
CA VAL A 34 -10.52 -9.52 -4.79
C VAL A 34 -10.38 -10.90 -5.43
N ALA A 35 -9.31 -11.15 -6.18
CA ALA A 35 -8.87 -12.49 -6.59
C ALA A 35 -7.57 -12.83 -5.85
N PRO A 36 -7.66 -13.29 -4.58
CA PRO A 36 -6.53 -13.30 -3.65
C PRO A 36 -5.27 -13.91 -4.23
N SER A 37 -4.28 -13.07 -4.52
CA SER A 37 -3.01 -13.47 -5.12
C SER A 37 -1.93 -12.44 -4.89
N ILE A 38 -0.67 -12.88 -4.96
CA ILE A 38 0.50 -12.00 -5.02
C ILE A 38 1.05 -12.08 -6.43
N TRP A 39 1.24 -10.92 -7.05
CA TRP A 39 1.78 -10.74 -8.38
C TRP A 39 3.23 -10.29 -8.32
N ARG A 40 3.98 -10.61 -9.37
CA ARG A 40 5.37 -10.20 -9.59
C ARG A 40 5.52 -9.73 -11.02
N HIS A 41 6.30 -8.68 -11.22
CA HIS A 41 6.75 -8.23 -12.54
C HIS A 41 8.26 -7.95 -12.52
N ASP A 42 8.95 -8.51 -13.50
CA ASP A 42 10.35 -8.22 -13.79
C ASP A 42 10.43 -7.24 -14.97
N PRO A 43 10.80 -5.96 -14.75
CA PRO A 43 10.88 -4.97 -15.80
C PRO A 43 12.04 -5.22 -16.79
N THR A 44 13.02 -6.06 -16.43
CA THR A 44 14.15 -6.39 -17.30
C THR A 44 13.74 -7.39 -18.37
N THR A 45 12.98 -8.41 -17.98
CA THR A 45 12.55 -9.50 -18.88
C THR A 45 11.15 -9.29 -19.45
N GLY A 46 10.34 -8.42 -18.84
CA GLY A 46 8.93 -8.26 -19.13
C GLY A 46 8.05 -9.36 -18.52
N GLU A 47 8.63 -10.32 -17.78
CA GLU A 47 7.90 -11.45 -17.22
C GLU A 47 6.91 -10.99 -16.15
N GLN A 48 5.73 -11.62 -16.15
CA GLN A 48 4.74 -11.50 -15.10
C GLN A 48 4.32 -12.88 -14.63
N SER A 49 4.16 -13.03 -13.31
CA SER A 49 3.65 -14.23 -12.68
C SER A 49 2.90 -13.88 -11.41
N HIS A 50 2.06 -14.81 -10.94
CA HIS A 50 1.35 -14.65 -9.68
C HIS A 50 1.15 -16.00 -8.99
N ILE A 51 1.04 -15.97 -7.66
CA ILE A 51 0.69 -17.12 -6.83
C ILE A 51 -0.62 -16.86 -6.09
N PRO A 52 -1.49 -17.88 -5.91
CA PRO A 52 -2.72 -17.71 -5.16
C PRO A 52 -2.42 -17.52 -3.67
N ALA A 53 -3.13 -16.59 -3.02
CA ALA A 53 -3.14 -16.45 -1.57
C ALA A 53 -4.25 -17.32 -0.97
N PRO A 54 -4.03 -17.96 0.19
CA PRO A 54 -5.02 -18.86 0.79
C PRO A 54 -6.26 -18.16 1.35
N LYS A 55 -6.20 -16.84 1.54
CA LYS A 55 -7.27 -15.97 2.06
C LYS A 55 -7.16 -14.59 1.42
N THR A 56 -8.18 -13.76 1.60
CA THR A 56 -8.12 -12.35 1.19
C THR A 56 -6.85 -11.70 1.77
N ILE A 57 -6.09 -11.07 0.88
CA ILE A 57 -4.83 -10.41 1.17
C ILE A 57 -5.04 -8.89 1.03
N GLY A 58 -4.57 -8.14 2.01
CA GLY A 58 -4.67 -6.68 2.03
C GLY A 58 -3.37 -6.00 1.61
N SER A 59 -2.25 -6.49 2.14
CA SER A 59 -0.96 -5.84 1.98
C SER A 59 0.21 -6.82 2.01
N ILE A 60 1.33 -6.40 1.42
CA ILE A 60 2.63 -7.07 1.47
C ILE A 60 3.75 -6.08 1.78
N VAL A 61 4.81 -6.57 2.42
CA VAL A 61 6.08 -5.87 2.58
C VAL A 61 7.23 -6.83 2.27
N LEU A 62 8.41 -6.29 1.96
CA LEU A 62 9.60 -7.12 1.74
C LEU A 62 9.96 -7.86 3.03
N GLY A 63 10.26 -9.15 2.90
CA GLY A 63 10.79 -9.97 3.98
C GLY A 63 12.32 -10.08 3.92
N ARG A 64 12.84 -11.19 4.45
CA ARG A 64 14.20 -11.67 4.14
C ARG A 64 14.37 -11.80 2.62
N PRO A 65 15.61 -11.82 2.10
CA PRO A 65 15.83 -12.02 0.66
C PRO A 65 15.05 -13.25 0.13
N GLY A 66 14.23 -13.04 -0.89
CA GLY A 66 13.35 -14.07 -1.47
C GLY A 66 12.01 -14.27 -0.75
N GLU A 67 11.75 -13.56 0.34
CA GLU A 67 10.53 -13.66 1.13
C GLU A 67 9.75 -12.33 1.15
N LEU A 68 8.45 -12.44 1.40
CA LEU A 68 7.55 -11.33 1.71
C LEU A 68 6.89 -11.57 3.07
N VAL A 69 6.34 -10.52 3.66
CA VAL A 69 5.35 -10.64 4.74
C VAL A 69 4.03 -10.09 4.24
N ALA A 70 2.94 -10.82 4.49
CA ALA A 70 1.60 -10.48 4.03
C ALA A 70 0.61 -10.33 5.19
N GLY A 71 -0.27 -9.32 5.09
CA GLY A 71 -1.46 -9.19 5.93
C GLY A 71 -2.67 -9.84 5.26
N LEU A 72 -3.13 -10.96 5.79
CA LEU A 72 -4.32 -11.70 5.32
C LEU A 72 -5.50 -11.48 6.25
N THR A 73 -6.71 -11.91 5.88
CA THR A 73 -7.93 -11.76 6.71
C THR A 73 -7.74 -12.05 8.20
N ASP A 74 -6.94 -13.05 8.56
CA ASP A 74 -6.81 -13.55 9.94
C ASP A 74 -5.43 -13.37 10.59
N GLY A 75 -4.48 -12.67 9.95
CA GLY A 75 -3.14 -12.55 10.52
C GLY A 75 -2.04 -12.11 9.57
N ALA A 76 -0.83 -12.05 10.13
CA ALA A 76 0.41 -11.84 9.40
C ALA A 76 1.03 -13.18 9.00
N TYR A 77 1.50 -13.27 7.76
CA TYR A 77 2.07 -14.48 7.17
C TYR A 77 3.42 -14.18 6.52
N ARG A 78 4.37 -15.10 6.67
CA ARG A 78 5.59 -15.13 5.87
C ARG A 78 5.26 -15.83 4.56
N VAL A 79 5.78 -15.30 3.45
CA VAL A 79 5.52 -15.82 2.11
C VAL A 79 6.83 -16.13 1.41
N ARG A 80 6.96 -17.36 0.90
CA ARG A 80 8.01 -17.76 -0.04
C ARG A 80 7.41 -17.81 -1.43
N PHE A 81 7.68 -16.78 -2.23
CA PHE A 81 6.98 -16.54 -3.49
C PHE A 81 7.29 -17.63 -4.54
N ASP A 82 8.55 -18.03 -4.62
CA ASP A 82 9.08 -19.02 -5.57
C ASP A 82 8.38 -20.40 -5.49
N ILE A 83 7.98 -20.80 -4.29
CA ILE A 83 7.29 -22.08 -4.04
C ILE A 83 5.81 -21.90 -3.67
N GLY A 84 5.31 -20.67 -3.62
CA GLY A 84 3.90 -20.38 -3.31
C GLY A 84 3.47 -20.71 -1.87
N GLU A 85 4.38 -20.64 -0.90
CA GLU A 85 4.09 -21.05 0.49
C GLU A 85 3.79 -19.88 1.41
N PHE A 86 2.74 -20.04 2.24
CA PHE A 86 2.35 -19.10 3.29
C PHE A 86 2.48 -19.76 4.67
N THR A 87 3.34 -19.22 5.54
CA THR A 87 3.49 -19.65 6.94
C THR A 87 2.90 -18.59 7.87
N ALA A 88 1.94 -18.96 8.72
CA ALA A 88 1.39 -18.01 9.70
C ALA A 88 2.47 -17.58 10.71
N ILE A 89 2.59 -16.27 10.93
CA ILE A 89 3.50 -15.68 11.93
C ILE A 89 2.71 -15.34 13.19
N ALA A 90 1.62 -14.58 13.02
CA ALA A 90 0.79 -14.12 14.12
C ALA A 90 -0.67 -14.01 13.68
N ARG A 91 -1.58 -14.39 14.57
CA ARG A 91 -3.03 -14.25 14.41
C ARG A 91 -3.59 -13.55 15.63
N PRO A 92 -3.64 -12.21 15.66
CA PRO A 92 -4.14 -11.46 16.81
C PRO A 92 -5.56 -11.91 17.20
N GLU A 93 -5.76 -12.28 18.47
CA GLU A 93 -7.07 -12.71 18.99
C GLU A 93 -8.13 -11.60 18.96
N THR A 94 -7.70 -10.36 18.77
CA THR A 94 -8.56 -9.18 18.61
C THR A 94 -9.17 -9.04 17.22
N LEU A 95 -8.75 -9.88 16.26
CA LEU A 95 -9.36 -9.96 14.93
C LEU A 95 -10.66 -10.74 14.99
N THR A 96 -11.74 -10.11 14.53
CA THR A 96 -13.04 -10.74 14.39
C THR A 96 -13.27 -11.24 12.95
N PRO A 97 -14.21 -12.17 12.71
CA PRO A 97 -14.60 -12.58 11.35
C PRO A 97 -15.16 -11.44 10.48
N ASN A 98 -15.48 -10.29 11.09
CA ASN A 98 -16.04 -9.13 10.41
C ASN A 98 -14.98 -8.10 10.01
N GLU A 99 -13.69 -8.34 10.30
CA GLU A 99 -12.60 -7.48 9.86
C GLU A 99 -11.55 -8.26 9.05
N ARG A 100 -10.79 -7.53 8.24
CA ARG A 100 -9.63 -8.05 7.49
C ARG A 100 -8.54 -7.00 7.45
N PHE A 101 -7.28 -7.41 7.33
CA PHE A 101 -6.22 -6.48 6.95
C PHE A 101 -6.51 -5.86 5.56
N ASN A 102 -6.19 -4.58 5.44
CA ASN A 102 -6.26 -3.81 4.21
C ASN A 102 -4.84 -3.32 3.88
N ASP A 103 -4.60 -2.02 3.88
CA ASP A 103 -3.29 -1.46 3.60
C ASP A 103 -2.27 -1.69 4.72
N GLY A 104 -0.99 -1.64 4.36
CA GLY A 104 0.12 -1.86 5.27
C GLY A 104 1.48 -1.60 4.65
N LYS A 105 2.45 -1.25 5.49
CA LYS A 105 3.80 -0.88 5.12
C LYS A 105 4.79 -1.26 6.22
N ALA A 106 6.05 -1.49 5.86
CA ALA A 106 7.12 -1.62 6.85
C ALA A 106 7.53 -0.22 7.33
N ASP A 107 7.67 -0.03 8.64
CA ASP A 107 8.33 1.17 9.17
C ASP A 107 9.82 1.16 8.82
N ARG A 108 10.52 2.28 9.09
CA ARG A 108 11.96 2.40 8.79
C ARG A 108 12.86 1.43 9.57
N GLN A 109 12.31 0.71 10.55
CA GLN A 109 13.00 -0.28 11.38
C GLN A 109 12.55 -1.71 11.04
N GLY A 110 11.74 -1.90 10.01
CA GLY A 110 11.28 -3.21 9.55
C GLY A 110 10.14 -3.79 10.37
N ARG A 111 9.36 -2.99 11.10
CA ARG A 111 8.12 -3.43 11.75
C ARG A 111 6.98 -3.35 10.73
N PHE A 112 6.18 -4.41 10.61
CA PHE A 112 5.04 -4.39 9.70
C PHE A 112 3.85 -3.67 10.36
N VAL A 113 3.49 -2.50 9.84
CA VAL A 113 2.32 -1.74 10.28
C VAL A 113 1.21 -1.90 9.27
N THR A 114 0.07 -2.44 9.68
CA THR A 114 -1.09 -2.67 8.80
C THR A 114 -2.38 -2.45 9.56
N GLY A 115 -3.36 -1.84 8.91
CA GLY A 115 -4.66 -1.60 9.51
C GLY A 115 -5.76 -2.47 8.93
N THR A 116 -6.79 -2.69 9.73
CA THR A 116 -7.96 -3.47 9.34
C THR A 116 -9.11 -2.60 8.87
N MET A 117 -10.05 -3.24 8.17
CA MET A 117 -11.34 -2.66 7.80
C MET A 117 -12.45 -3.70 7.97
N GLY A 118 -13.70 -3.24 8.03
CA GLY A 118 -14.86 -4.15 7.99
C GLY A 118 -14.93 -4.93 6.68
N THR A 119 -15.31 -6.21 6.73
CA THR A 119 -15.52 -7.04 5.54
C THR A 119 -16.75 -6.58 4.73
N HIS A 120 -17.75 -6.02 5.42
CA HIS A 120 -18.96 -5.47 4.83
C HIS A 120 -19.10 -3.96 5.10
N LEU A 121 -19.80 -3.22 4.22
CA LEU A 121 -19.92 -1.75 4.32
C LEU A 121 -20.68 -1.33 5.58
N GLU A 122 -21.68 -2.10 5.98
CA GLU A 122 -22.56 -1.88 7.12
C GLU A 122 -21.87 -2.12 8.47
N THR A 123 -20.69 -2.75 8.49
CA THR A 123 -19.94 -3.07 9.72
C THR A 123 -19.54 -1.81 10.51
N GLY A 124 -19.47 -0.66 9.84
CA GLY A 124 -19.06 0.60 10.46
C GLY A 124 -17.56 0.66 10.77
N ARG A 125 -17.19 1.42 11.81
CA ARG A 125 -15.79 1.66 12.19
C ARG A 125 -15.36 0.68 13.28
N ILE A 126 -14.87 -0.49 12.86
CA ILE A 126 -14.34 -1.52 13.78
C ILE A 126 -12.85 -1.81 13.56
N GLY A 127 -12.28 -1.23 12.50
CA GLY A 127 -10.90 -1.44 12.10
C GLY A 127 -9.93 -0.86 13.13
N LYS A 128 -8.75 -1.46 13.19
CA LYS A 128 -7.66 -1.14 14.13
C LYS A 128 -6.36 -1.09 13.36
N LEU A 129 -5.40 -0.31 13.83
CA LEU A 129 -4.05 -0.27 13.29
C LEU A 129 -3.15 -1.20 14.10
N TYR A 130 -2.51 -2.18 13.46
CA TYR A 130 -1.63 -3.15 14.11
C TYR A 130 -0.18 -2.87 13.74
N ARG A 131 0.74 -3.17 14.66
CA ARG A 131 2.18 -3.23 14.41
C ARG A 131 2.71 -4.59 14.81
N PHE A 132 3.38 -5.28 13.91
CA PHE A 132 4.10 -6.53 14.13
C PHE A 132 5.60 -6.26 14.21
N SER A 133 6.23 -6.74 15.29
CA SER A 133 7.67 -6.63 15.56
C SER A 133 8.38 -7.89 15.10
N ALA A 134 9.67 -7.82 14.71
CA ALA A 134 10.40 -8.92 14.07
C ALA A 134 10.43 -10.28 14.81
N ASP A 135 10.05 -10.33 16.08
CA ASP A 135 9.88 -11.56 16.87
C ASP A 135 8.47 -12.18 16.78
N GLY A 136 7.59 -11.61 15.95
CA GLY A 136 6.19 -12.02 15.79
C GLY A 136 5.25 -11.39 16.82
N ALA A 137 5.76 -10.61 17.79
CA ALA A 137 4.91 -9.89 18.73
C ALA A 137 4.12 -8.79 18.00
N TRP A 138 2.89 -8.56 18.43
CA TRP A 138 2.04 -7.55 17.83
C TRP A 138 1.37 -6.67 18.90
N GLU A 139 1.02 -5.46 18.50
CA GLU A 139 0.22 -4.54 19.32
C GLU A 139 -0.75 -3.76 18.44
N ILE A 140 -1.81 -3.24 19.06
CA ILE A 140 -2.71 -2.28 18.44
C ILE A 140 -2.18 -0.88 18.74
N LEU A 141 -1.90 -0.11 17.69
CA LEU A 141 -1.52 1.29 17.81
C LEU A 141 -2.75 2.14 18.17
N PRO A 142 -2.62 3.09 19.11
CA PRO A 142 -3.75 3.85 19.64
C PRO A 142 -4.28 4.83 18.59
N THR A 143 -5.37 4.44 17.93
CA THR A 143 -6.10 5.22 16.92
C THR A 143 -7.59 5.19 17.23
N ASP A 144 -8.34 6.16 16.71
CA ASP A 144 -9.80 6.05 16.70
C ASP A 144 -10.22 4.85 15.84
N PRO A 145 -11.39 4.22 16.09
CA PRO A 145 -11.87 3.14 15.23
C PRO A 145 -11.92 3.55 13.74
N ILE A 146 -11.51 2.62 12.88
CA ILE A 146 -11.27 2.84 11.45
C ILE A 146 -12.39 2.18 10.63
N ALA A 147 -12.90 2.86 9.59
CA ALA A 147 -13.77 2.19 8.62
C ALA A 147 -12.97 1.45 7.55
N ILE A 148 -12.06 2.17 6.88
CA ILE A 148 -11.23 1.65 5.79
C ILE A 148 -9.80 2.17 5.98
N SER A 149 -8.91 1.30 6.43
CA SER A 149 -7.49 1.61 6.66
C SER A 149 -6.73 1.76 5.35
N ASN A 150 -6.09 2.90 5.13
CA ASN A 150 -5.36 3.21 3.89
C ASN A 150 -4.21 4.20 4.11
N SER A 151 -3.48 4.48 3.03
CA SER A 151 -2.39 5.46 2.93
C SER A 151 -1.24 5.25 3.94
N THR A 152 -1.01 4.02 4.37
CA THR A 152 0.01 3.73 5.39
C THR A 152 1.41 3.95 4.79
N CYS A 153 2.09 5.01 5.20
CA CYS A 153 3.47 5.26 4.78
C CYS A 153 4.23 6.09 5.81
N PHE A 154 5.56 6.09 5.73
CA PHE A 154 6.41 6.76 6.71
C PHE A 154 7.22 7.85 6.04
N SER A 155 7.40 8.99 6.71
CA SER A 155 8.44 9.97 6.36
C SER A 155 9.81 9.32 6.13
N PRO A 156 10.70 9.92 5.31
CA PRO A 156 12.02 9.34 5.02
C PRO A 156 12.87 9.06 6.26
N ASP A 157 12.81 9.93 7.28
CA ASP A 157 13.52 9.75 8.55
C ASP A 157 12.80 8.83 9.55
N GLY A 158 11.58 8.39 9.23
CA GLY A 158 10.77 7.49 10.05
C GLY A 158 10.16 8.14 11.28
N THR A 159 10.18 9.47 11.41
CA THR A 159 9.65 10.17 12.59
C THR A 159 8.16 10.50 12.50
N THR A 160 7.57 10.28 11.34
CA THR A 160 6.14 10.50 11.05
C THR A 160 5.55 9.28 10.36
N LEU A 161 4.42 8.79 10.88
CA LEU A 161 3.51 7.88 10.19
C LEU A 161 2.40 8.71 9.53
N TYR A 162 2.18 8.51 8.24
CA TYR A 162 1.00 8.98 7.53
C TYR A 162 0.00 7.84 7.42
N PHE A 163 -1.28 8.15 7.65
CA PHE A 163 -2.34 7.17 7.72
C PHE A 163 -3.68 7.82 7.41
N ALA A 164 -4.58 7.08 6.76
CA ALA A 164 -5.92 7.54 6.45
C ALA A 164 -6.99 6.52 6.85
N ASP A 165 -8.12 7.05 7.30
CA ASP A 165 -9.41 6.38 7.19
C ASP A 165 -10.11 6.94 5.96
N SER A 166 -10.24 6.15 4.90
CA SER A 166 -10.78 6.63 3.62
C SER A 166 -12.14 7.30 3.78
N LEU A 167 -13.01 6.78 4.66
CA LEU A 167 -14.36 7.35 4.89
C LEU A 167 -14.36 8.61 5.77
N ARG A 168 -13.19 9.12 6.16
CA ARG A 168 -13.05 10.45 6.78
C ARG A 168 -12.46 11.49 5.82
N HIS A 169 -12.08 11.11 4.59
CA HIS A 169 -11.50 12.00 3.58
C HIS A 169 -10.31 12.83 4.10
N MET A 170 -9.55 12.25 5.04
CA MET A 170 -8.44 12.92 5.70
C MET A 170 -7.24 11.99 5.75
N LEU A 171 -6.11 12.49 5.26
CA LEU A 171 -4.81 11.95 5.56
C LEU A 171 -4.32 12.62 6.86
N TRP A 172 -3.94 11.82 7.84
CA TRP A 172 -3.34 12.29 9.09
C TRP A 172 -1.85 12.07 9.08
N ALA A 173 -1.16 12.87 9.90
CA ALA A 173 0.21 12.63 10.30
C ALA A 173 0.24 12.37 11.80
N PHE A 174 0.95 11.32 12.20
CA PHE A 174 1.23 10.99 13.59
C PHE A 174 2.72 11.10 13.84
N SER A 175 3.11 11.67 14.98
CA SER A 175 4.48 11.50 15.46
C SER A 175 4.74 10.01 15.67
N TYR A 176 5.85 9.50 15.17
CA TYR A 176 6.23 8.09 15.26
C TYR A 176 7.65 7.99 15.79
N ASN A 177 7.84 7.25 16.89
CA ASN A 177 9.18 7.07 17.45
C ASN A 177 9.88 5.92 16.72
N PRO A 178 10.91 6.14 15.90
CA PRO A 178 11.56 5.06 15.15
C PRO A 178 12.18 4.01 16.08
N LYS A 179 12.67 4.41 17.26
CA LYS A 179 13.31 3.50 18.21
C LYS A 179 12.32 2.52 18.84
N THR A 180 11.12 2.96 19.17
CA THR A 180 10.14 2.14 19.91
C THR A 180 8.95 1.69 19.07
N GLY A 181 8.69 2.36 17.95
CA GLY A 181 7.48 2.23 17.15
C GLY A 181 6.26 2.92 17.75
N ALA A 182 6.42 3.68 18.84
CA ALA A 182 5.31 4.30 19.54
C ALA A 182 4.67 5.43 18.71
N LEU A 183 3.35 5.43 18.69
CA LEU A 183 2.54 6.47 18.07
C LEU A 183 2.32 7.61 19.07
N GLY A 184 2.55 8.85 18.64
CA GLY A 184 2.34 10.07 19.40
C GLY A 184 1.22 10.93 18.82
N ASP A 185 1.40 12.25 18.91
CA ASP A 185 0.38 13.23 18.54
C ASP A 185 -0.11 13.08 17.10
N LYS A 186 -1.43 13.10 16.94
CA LYS A 186 -2.16 13.10 15.67
C LYS A 186 -2.44 14.53 15.22
N ARG A 187 -2.23 14.83 13.94
CA ARG A 187 -2.70 16.06 13.29
C ARG A 187 -3.32 15.78 11.93
N ASP A 188 -4.31 16.59 11.56
CA ASP A 188 -4.80 16.65 10.19
C ASP A 188 -3.67 17.11 9.27
N PHE A 189 -3.47 16.39 8.17
CA PHE A 189 -2.36 16.64 7.24
C PHE A 189 -2.86 17.11 5.88
N PHE A 190 -3.83 16.40 5.29
CA PHE A 190 -4.40 16.75 3.99
C PHE A 190 -5.83 16.25 3.81
N GLU A 191 -6.75 17.15 3.51
CA GLU A 191 -8.17 16.83 3.25
C GLU A 191 -8.41 16.54 1.77
N THR A 192 -9.07 15.42 1.46
CA THR A 192 -9.34 15.01 0.07
C THR A 192 -10.78 15.24 -0.38
N SER A 193 -11.67 15.72 0.51
CA SER A 193 -13.10 15.91 0.24
C SER A 193 -13.35 16.80 -1.00
N GLY A 194 -12.56 17.86 -1.16
CA GLY A 194 -12.61 18.77 -2.32
C GLY A 194 -12.16 18.16 -3.66
N PHE A 195 -11.59 16.94 -3.66
CA PHE A 195 -11.14 16.26 -4.88
C PHE A 195 -12.14 15.22 -5.40
N GLY A 196 -13.25 14.98 -4.69
CA GLY A 196 -14.26 14.00 -5.09
C GLY A 196 -13.83 12.54 -4.95
N SER A 197 -12.83 12.26 -4.11
CA SER A 197 -12.37 10.90 -3.80
C SER A 197 -11.85 10.81 -2.37
N ALA A 198 -11.96 9.63 -1.77
CA ALA A 198 -11.25 9.28 -0.56
C ALA A 198 -9.76 9.04 -0.85
N PRO A 199 -8.87 9.17 0.16
CA PRO A 199 -7.48 8.71 0.06
C PRO A 199 -7.44 7.18 0.01
N ASP A 200 -6.59 6.64 -0.86
CA ASP A 200 -6.33 5.20 -0.97
C ASP A 200 -4.88 4.86 -0.63
N GLY A 201 -4.13 4.17 -1.48
CA GLY A 201 -2.72 3.88 -1.26
C GLY A 201 -1.81 5.11 -1.33
N ALA A 202 -0.70 5.08 -0.57
CA ALA A 202 0.29 6.17 -0.57
C ALA A 202 1.74 5.68 -0.40
N THR A 203 2.68 6.50 -0.86
CA THR A 203 4.12 6.35 -0.59
C THR A 203 4.77 7.73 -0.40
N VAL A 204 6.06 7.77 -0.09
CA VAL A 204 6.83 9.03 -0.03
C VAL A 204 8.02 9.00 -0.99
N ASP A 205 8.43 10.18 -1.46
CA ASP A 205 9.70 10.34 -2.17
C ASP A 205 10.86 10.74 -1.22
N ALA A 206 12.08 10.76 -1.76
CA ALA A 206 13.29 11.11 -1.02
C ALA A 206 13.32 12.56 -0.52
N GLU A 207 12.49 13.44 -1.09
CA GLU A 207 12.33 14.83 -0.66
C GLU A 207 11.29 14.95 0.48
N GLY A 208 10.64 13.84 0.86
CA GLY A 208 9.64 13.78 1.91
C GLY A 208 8.21 14.13 1.48
N PHE A 209 7.96 14.27 0.17
CA PHE A 209 6.62 14.50 -0.34
C PHE A 209 5.85 13.18 -0.38
N ILE A 210 4.55 13.25 -0.11
CA ILE A 210 3.64 12.11 -0.16
C ILE A 210 3.04 12.01 -1.55
N TRP A 211 3.06 10.81 -2.11
CA TRP A 211 2.36 10.43 -3.32
C TRP A 211 1.11 9.65 -2.93
N LEU A 212 -0.06 10.21 -3.17
CA LEU A 212 -1.36 9.71 -2.72
C LEU A 212 -2.28 9.41 -3.91
N ALA A 213 -2.86 8.21 -3.94
CA ALA A 213 -3.86 7.85 -4.92
C ALA A 213 -5.27 8.29 -4.50
N LEU A 214 -6.00 8.82 -5.48
CA LEU A 214 -7.41 9.17 -5.39
C LEU A 214 -8.19 8.40 -6.45
N VAL A 215 -8.58 7.17 -6.11
CA VAL A 215 -9.17 6.18 -7.03
C VAL A 215 -10.32 6.76 -7.85
N GLN A 216 -11.32 7.36 -7.22
CA GLN A 216 -12.52 7.82 -7.91
C GLN A 216 -12.29 9.11 -8.71
N ALA A 217 -11.21 9.83 -8.41
CA ALA A 217 -10.86 11.08 -9.09
C ALA A 217 -9.89 10.87 -10.26
N GLN A 218 -9.40 9.64 -10.48
CA GLN A 218 -8.39 9.32 -11.50
C GLN A 218 -7.11 10.17 -11.34
N LYS A 219 -6.68 10.39 -10.10
CA LYS A 219 -5.55 11.29 -9.79
C LYS A 219 -4.55 10.64 -8.85
N LEU A 220 -3.29 10.97 -9.07
CA LEU A 220 -2.23 10.84 -8.08
C LEU A 220 -1.83 12.25 -7.65
N LEU A 221 -1.89 12.52 -6.35
CA LEU A 221 -1.44 13.78 -5.78
C LEU A 221 -0.01 13.63 -5.27
N ARG A 222 0.81 14.65 -5.48
CA ARG A 222 2.05 14.86 -4.71
C ARG A 222 1.80 15.98 -3.70
N ILE A 223 2.04 15.72 -2.43
CA ILE A 223 1.74 16.62 -1.32
C ILE A 223 3.05 16.90 -0.56
N SER A 224 3.38 18.17 -0.36
CA SER A 224 4.57 18.60 0.37
C SER A 224 4.57 18.15 1.84
N PRO A 225 5.73 18.07 2.50
CA PRO A 225 5.83 17.77 3.94
C PRO A 225 5.01 18.72 4.84
N GLN A 226 4.64 19.90 4.33
CA GLN A 226 3.80 20.88 5.03
C GLN A 226 2.29 20.70 4.75
N GLY A 227 1.88 19.64 4.06
CA GLY A 227 0.46 19.37 3.78
C GLY A 227 -0.12 20.23 2.66
N ARG A 228 0.71 20.75 1.74
CA ARG A 228 0.24 21.52 0.57
C ARG A 228 0.35 20.71 -0.71
N LEU A 229 -0.66 20.81 -1.57
CA LEU A 229 -0.63 20.21 -2.90
C LEU A 229 0.55 20.78 -3.72
N ASP A 230 1.40 19.90 -4.23
CA ASP A 230 2.54 20.22 -5.10
C ASP A 230 2.23 19.89 -6.56
N ARG A 231 1.70 18.68 -6.80
CA ARG A 231 1.45 18.17 -8.16
C ARG A 231 0.20 17.32 -8.21
N VAL A 232 -0.45 17.32 -9.37
CA VAL A 232 -1.49 16.36 -9.74
C VAL A 232 -1.01 15.64 -10.98
N LEU A 233 -0.99 14.31 -10.96
CA LEU A 233 -0.84 13.48 -12.15
C LEU A 233 -2.18 12.86 -12.51
N GLU A 234 -2.47 12.88 -13.81
CA GLU A 234 -3.54 12.08 -14.39
C GLU A 234 -3.01 10.69 -14.73
N SER A 235 -3.86 9.68 -14.60
CA SER A 235 -3.53 8.29 -14.90
C SER A 235 -4.34 7.78 -16.09
N PRO A 236 -3.76 6.98 -17.00
CA PRO A 236 -4.53 6.29 -18.03
C PRO A 236 -5.50 5.25 -17.48
N ALA A 237 -5.27 4.75 -16.24
CA ALA A 237 -6.24 3.88 -15.56
C ALA A 237 -7.20 4.71 -14.70
N PRO A 238 -8.52 4.67 -14.97
CA PRO A 238 -9.53 5.42 -14.21
C PRO A 238 -9.49 5.19 -12.70
N LEU A 239 -9.12 3.97 -12.26
CA LEU A 239 -9.16 3.55 -10.87
C LEU A 239 -7.75 3.17 -10.38
N SER A 240 -6.82 4.12 -10.39
CA SER A 240 -5.46 3.93 -9.85
C SER A 240 -5.48 3.93 -8.32
N SER A 241 -4.89 2.91 -7.69
CA SER A 241 -5.13 2.58 -6.28
C SER A 241 -3.95 2.83 -5.34
N CYS A 242 -2.73 2.39 -5.68
CA CYS A 242 -1.60 2.50 -4.75
C CYS A 242 -0.28 2.73 -5.48
N PRO A 243 0.51 3.76 -5.09
CA PRO A 243 1.81 4.04 -5.67
C PRO A 243 2.98 3.46 -4.87
N ALA A 244 4.05 3.05 -5.54
CA ALA A 244 5.35 2.72 -4.95
C ALA A 244 6.50 3.09 -5.91
N PHE A 245 7.61 3.59 -5.36
CA PHE A 245 8.80 3.85 -6.17
C PHE A 245 9.60 2.56 -6.40
N GLY A 246 10.18 2.43 -7.57
CA GLY A 246 11.06 1.33 -7.96
C GLY A 246 11.97 1.70 -9.13
N GLY A 247 12.57 0.68 -9.74
CA GLY A 247 13.68 0.86 -10.68
C GLY A 247 15.03 0.95 -9.98
N GLU A 248 16.11 0.79 -10.75
CA GLU A 248 17.49 0.79 -10.23
C GLU A 248 17.84 2.11 -9.53
N ASP A 249 17.34 3.23 -10.06
CA ASP A 249 17.53 4.58 -9.53
C ASP A 249 16.39 5.05 -8.60
N LEU A 250 15.39 4.19 -8.34
CA LEU A 250 14.15 4.51 -7.63
C LEU A 250 13.38 5.70 -8.24
N ASP A 251 13.48 5.93 -9.54
CA ASP A 251 12.88 7.06 -10.26
C ASP A 251 11.63 6.69 -11.08
N ILE A 252 11.18 5.44 -10.97
CA ILE A 252 9.94 4.95 -11.56
C ILE A 252 8.87 4.89 -10.48
N LEU A 253 7.74 5.56 -10.68
CA LEU A 253 6.58 5.40 -9.80
C LEU A 253 5.66 4.32 -10.39
N TYR A 254 5.71 3.12 -9.81
CA TYR A 254 4.77 2.05 -10.09
C TYR A 254 3.44 2.32 -9.41
N VAL A 255 2.33 2.06 -10.11
CA VAL A 255 0.99 2.34 -9.61
C VAL A 255 0.07 1.18 -9.95
N THR A 256 -0.51 0.54 -8.93
CA THR A 256 -1.55 -0.47 -9.13
C THR A 256 -2.87 0.18 -9.52
N SER A 257 -3.77 -0.61 -10.12
CA SER A 257 -5.10 -0.14 -10.48
C SER A 257 -6.16 -1.23 -10.36
N ILE A 258 -7.41 -0.82 -10.49
CA ILE A 258 -8.60 -1.65 -10.22
C ILE A 258 -9.37 -1.82 -11.52
N SER A 259 -9.67 -3.06 -11.90
CA SER A 259 -10.66 -3.35 -12.97
C SER A 259 -12.05 -3.61 -12.40
N ASP A 260 -12.14 -4.30 -11.26
CA ASP A 260 -13.38 -4.64 -10.57
C ASP A 260 -13.14 -4.87 -9.06
N SER A 261 -13.56 -3.93 -8.22
CA SER A 261 -13.43 -4.03 -6.75
C SER A 261 -14.54 -4.89 -6.10
N GLY A 262 -14.92 -6.00 -6.74
CA GLY A 262 -16.01 -6.88 -6.29
C GLY A 262 -17.41 -6.29 -6.51
N GLY A 263 -17.60 -5.52 -7.59
CA GLY A 263 -18.88 -4.94 -7.98
C GLY A 263 -19.06 -3.46 -7.63
N ARG A 264 -18.22 -2.89 -6.76
CA ARG A 264 -18.40 -1.51 -6.26
C ARG A 264 -17.85 -0.45 -7.22
N LEU A 265 -16.61 -0.64 -7.66
CA LEU A 265 -15.95 0.18 -8.68
C LEU A 265 -15.54 -0.74 -9.82
N LYS A 266 -15.86 -0.35 -11.05
CA LYS A 266 -15.59 -1.15 -12.25
C LYS A 266 -15.12 -0.26 -13.40
N SER A 267 -14.17 -0.76 -14.18
CA SER A 267 -13.69 -0.09 -15.38
C SER A 267 -13.14 -1.08 -16.40
N ASP A 268 -13.64 -0.98 -17.64
CA ASP A 268 -13.22 -1.83 -18.76
C ASP A 268 -12.14 -1.19 -19.65
N VAL A 269 -11.62 -0.02 -19.27
CA VAL A 269 -10.48 0.62 -19.97
C VAL A 269 -9.26 -0.30 -19.88
N ASP A 270 -8.53 -0.51 -20.98
CA ASP A 270 -7.41 -1.48 -21.04
C ASP A 270 -6.40 -1.34 -19.88
N ALA A 271 -6.13 -0.11 -19.46
CA ALA A 271 -5.23 0.21 -18.35
C ALA A 271 -5.76 -0.21 -16.96
N SER A 272 -7.06 -0.40 -16.77
CA SER A 272 -7.65 -0.75 -15.47
C SER A 272 -7.26 -2.16 -15.05
N GLY A 273 -6.88 -2.36 -13.78
CA GLY A 273 -6.36 -3.63 -13.29
C GLY A 273 -4.91 -3.91 -13.69
N ARG A 274 -4.27 -3.04 -14.48
CA ARG A 274 -2.87 -3.18 -14.88
C ARG A 274 -1.96 -2.46 -13.90
N LEU A 275 -0.72 -2.91 -13.83
CA LEU A 275 0.35 -2.13 -13.23
C LEU A 275 0.75 -1.02 -14.21
N LEU A 276 0.91 0.20 -13.71
CA LEU A 276 1.37 1.35 -14.48
C LEU A 276 2.77 1.74 -14.02
N ALA A 277 3.64 2.17 -14.93
CA ALA A 277 4.95 2.71 -14.60
C ALA A 277 5.06 4.16 -15.11
N PHE A 278 5.20 5.11 -14.19
CA PHE A 278 5.37 6.52 -14.51
C PHE A 278 6.86 6.88 -14.50
N HIS A 279 7.35 7.43 -15.61
CA HIS A 279 8.76 7.78 -15.81
C HIS A 279 8.95 9.29 -15.97
N GLY A 280 10.15 9.78 -15.68
CA GLY A 280 10.50 11.19 -15.93
C GLY A 280 9.81 12.17 -14.98
N LEU A 281 9.44 11.72 -13.77
CA LEU A 281 8.82 12.56 -12.75
C LEU A 281 9.79 13.59 -12.13
N GLY A 282 11.10 13.41 -12.36
CA GLY A 282 12.16 14.31 -11.89
C GLY A 282 12.44 14.21 -10.39
N VAL A 283 11.98 13.12 -9.75
CA VAL A 283 12.19 12.83 -8.32
C VAL A 283 12.50 11.35 -8.16
N ARG A 284 13.07 10.99 -7.01
CA ARG A 284 13.36 9.59 -6.65
C ARG A 284 12.63 9.22 -5.38
N GLY A 285 12.23 7.96 -5.29
CA GLY A 285 11.80 7.33 -4.06
C GLY A 285 12.97 7.00 -3.15
N ILE A 286 12.67 6.15 -2.19
CA ILE A 286 13.62 5.60 -1.22
C ILE A 286 13.35 4.10 -1.10
N ALA A 287 14.39 3.35 -0.80
CA ALA A 287 14.27 1.92 -0.62
C ALA A 287 13.31 1.60 0.53
N GLU A 288 12.41 0.64 0.30
CA GLU A 288 11.51 0.13 1.33
C GLU A 288 12.29 -0.70 2.36
N ALA A 289 11.89 -0.61 3.63
CA ALA A 289 12.51 -1.40 4.68
C ALA A 289 12.07 -2.88 4.57
N ARG A 290 13.00 -3.79 4.88
CA ARG A 290 12.69 -5.22 4.99
C ARG A 290 12.17 -5.54 6.39
N CYS A 291 11.12 -6.35 6.45
CA CYS A 291 10.52 -6.87 7.65
C CYS A 291 11.05 -8.27 7.95
N PHE A 292 11.77 -8.44 9.05
CA PHE A 292 12.46 -9.70 9.37
C PHE A 292 11.66 -10.67 10.26
N LEU A 293 10.33 -10.50 10.26
CA LEU A 293 9.36 -11.40 10.89
C LEU A 293 9.55 -12.87 10.50
#